data_AF-A0A2K6PV43-F1
#
_entry.id   AF-A0A2K6PV43-F1
#
_cell.length_a   1.000
_cell.length_b   1.000
_cell.length_c   1.000
_cell.angle_alpha   90.00
_cell.angle_beta   90.00
_cell.angle_gamma   90.00
#
_symmetry.space_group_name_H-M   'P 1'
#
loop_
_entity.id
_entity.type
_entity.pdbx_description
1 polymer ?
#
loop_
_entity_poly.entity_id
_entity_poly.type
_entity_poly.pdbx_seq_one_letter_code
_entity_poly.pdbx_strand_id
1 'polypeptide(L)'
;MACRGATGDGHRASATPSRVSPGSLSTCRTHAHNVCMVSDFFYPNMGGVESHIYQLSQCLIERGHKVIIVTHAYGNRKGIRYLTNGLKVYYLPLKVMYNQSTATTLFHSLPLLRVRLLGALEHKDVRDVLVQGHIFLNTSLTEAFCMAIVEAASCGLQIVSTRVGGIPEVLPEDLIILCEPSVKSLCEGLEKAVLQLKSGTLLTPENIHNIVKTFYTWRNVAERTEKVYDRVSMEAVLPMDKRLDRLISHCGPVTGHIFALLAVFNFLFLVFLRWMIPDSIIDVAVDATGPQGAWTNNYSHSKREGENNEISKTR
;
A
#
# COMPACT_ATOMS: atom_id res chain seq x y z
N MET A 1 -13.71 7.30 -52.95
CA MET A 1 -15.14 7.68 -53.11
C MET A 1 -15.30 9.11 -52.63
N ALA A 2 -15.34 10.02 -53.59
CA ALA A 2 -15.70 11.41 -53.40
C ALA A 2 -17.22 11.54 -53.51
N CYS A 3 -17.82 12.47 -52.77
CA CYS A 3 -18.95 13.24 -53.26
C CYS A 3 -18.85 14.66 -52.70
N ARG A 4 -18.37 15.54 -53.61
CA ARG A 4 -18.60 16.98 -53.66
C ARG A 4 -20.00 17.25 -54.23
N GLY A 5 -20.49 18.46 -53.98
CA GLY A 5 -21.36 19.19 -54.92
C GLY A 5 -22.21 20.23 -54.17
N ALA A 6 -21.82 21.53 -54.13
CA ALA A 6 -21.99 22.53 -55.20
C ALA A 6 -23.47 23.01 -55.25
N THR A 7 -23.84 24.30 -55.38
CA THR A 7 -23.14 25.49 -55.90
C THR A 7 -24.05 26.72 -55.76
N GLY A 8 -23.43 27.91 -55.75
CA GLY A 8 -23.95 29.17 -56.32
C GLY A 8 -24.75 30.07 -55.36
N ASP A 9 -24.63 31.40 -55.40
CA ASP A 9 -23.77 32.32 -56.15
C ASP A 9 -24.02 33.75 -55.61
N GLY A 10 -23.09 34.70 -55.82
CA GLY A 10 -23.46 36.13 -55.94
C GLY A 10 -23.07 37.15 -54.85
N HIS A 11 -21.83 37.67 -54.97
CA HIS A 11 -21.43 39.11 -54.97
C HIS A 11 -21.46 40.05 -53.73
N ARG A 12 -20.22 40.51 -53.43
CA ARG A 12 -19.63 41.72 -52.78
C ARG A 12 -20.52 43.01 -52.73
N ALA A 13 -20.39 43.97 -51.78
CA ALA A 13 -19.16 44.54 -51.19
C ALA A 13 -19.37 45.31 -49.86
N SER A 14 -18.31 45.27 -49.04
CA SER A 14 -17.78 46.26 -48.07
C SER A 14 -18.70 47.23 -47.29
N ALA A 15 -18.78 47.01 -45.98
CA ALA A 15 -18.73 48.07 -44.97
C ALA A 15 -18.17 47.52 -43.64
N THR A 16 -17.39 48.36 -42.97
CA THR A 16 -16.58 48.19 -41.75
C THR A 16 -17.27 47.51 -40.55
N PRO A 17 -16.51 46.87 -39.63
CA PRO A 17 -17.06 45.91 -38.67
C PRO A 17 -17.76 46.61 -37.50
N SER A 18 -19.09 46.56 -37.48
CA SER A 18 -19.89 46.97 -36.34
C SER A 18 -20.03 45.82 -35.34
N ARG A 19 -19.40 46.04 -34.17
CA ARG A 19 -19.59 45.38 -32.87
C ARG A 19 -20.65 44.28 -32.81
N VAL A 20 -20.19 43.03 -32.86
CA VAL A 20 -20.89 41.91 -32.24
C VAL A 20 -20.39 41.82 -30.80
N SER A 21 -21.27 42.14 -29.85
CA SER A 21 -21.01 42.01 -28.42
C SER A 21 -20.88 40.53 -28.04
N PRO A 22 -19.72 40.07 -27.54
CA PRO A 22 -19.64 38.76 -26.92
C PRO A 22 -20.16 38.90 -25.49
N GLY A 23 -21.23 38.17 -25.19
CA GLY A 23 -21.85 38.15 -23.89
C GLY A 23 -20.87 37.77 -22.78
N SER A 24 -21.01 38.48 -21.66
CA SER A 24 -21.14 37.88 -20.33
C SER A 24 -20.22 36.70 -20.01
N LEU A 25 -18.97 37.00 -19.64
CA LEU A 25 -18.38 36.34 -18.48
C LEU A 25 -18.33 37.35 -17.33
N SER A 26 -19.45 37.47 -16.63
CA SER A 26 -19.40 37.87 -15.23
C SER A 26 -18.52 36.87 -14.49
N THR A 27 -17.47 37.28 -13.80
CA THR A 27 -17.04 36.56 -12.60
C THR A 27 -16.27 37.49 -11.68
N CYS A 28 -17.00 37.94 -10.66
CA CYS A 28 -16.58 38.35 -9.32
C CYS A 28 -15.24 39.07 -9.16
N ARG A 29 -15.31 40.33 -8.71
CA ARG A 29 -14.34 40.85 -7.75
C ARG A 29 -14.34 39.91 -6.54
N THR A 30 -13.46 38.92 -6.53
CA THR A 30 -13.19 38.12 -5.34
C THR A 30 -12.35 38.98 -4.40
N HIS A 31 -12.83 39.19 -3.18
CA HIS A 31 -12.17 40.00 -2.17
C HIS A 31 -10.67 39.69 -2.05
N ALA A 32 -9.86 40.69 -1.68
CA ALA A 32 -8.46 40.44 -1.35
C ALA A 32 -8.39 39.60 -0.06
N HIS A 33 -8.05 38.32 -0.21
CA HIS A 33 -7.94 37.39 0.90
C HIS A 33 -6.53 37.40 1.50
N ASN A 34 -6.47 37.18 2.81
CA ASN A 34 -5.22 36.87 3.51
C ASN A 34 -5.09 35.35 3.57
N VAL A 35 -4.11 34.79 2.86
CA VAL A 35 -3.90 33.35 2.72
C VAL A 35 -2.65 32.97 3.52
N CYS A 36 -2.81 32.11 4.52
CA CYS A 36 -1.68 31.55 5.26
C CYS A 36 -1.51 30.09 4.85
N MET A 37 -0.37 29.75 4.25
CA MET A 37 -0.02 28.38 3.89
C MET A 37 0.91 27.80 4.94
N VAL A 38 0.54 26.68 5.55
CA VAL A 38 1.34 26.03 6.59
C VAL A 38 1.85 24.71 6.05
N SER A 39 3.17 24.51 6.05
CA SER A 39 3.79 23.29 5.55
C SER A 39 5.05 22.95 6.32
N ASP A 40 5.21 21.67 6.66
CA ASP A 40 6.46 21.12 7.21
C ASP A 40 7.57 21.02 6.16
N PHE A 41 7.22 21.13 4.88
CA PHE A 41 8.18 21.11 3.78
C PHE A 41 8.15 22.46 3.10
N PHE A 42 9.18 23.26 3.34
CA PHE A 42 9.38 24.52 2.65
C PHE A 42 10.88 24.88 2.58
N TYR A 43 11.22 25.90 1.79
CA TYR A 43 12.61 26.35 1.64
C TYR A 43 13.32 26.49 2.99
N PRO A 44 14.61 26.10 3.12
CA PRO A 44 15.57 25.85 2.05
C PRO A 44 15.55 24.46 1.42
N ASN A 45 14.80 23.50 1.95
CA ASN A 45 14.76 22.16 1.35
C ASN A 45 14.03 22.24 0.00
N MET A 46 14.61 21.59 -1.01
CA MET A 46 14.09 21.60 -2.38
C MET A 46 13.40 20.28 -2.67
N GLY A 47 12.11 20.36 -2.96
CA GLY A 47 11.29 19.22 -3.36
C GLY A 47 10.04 19.67 -4.13
N GLY A 48 9.21 18.69 -4.48
CA GLY A 48 8.01 18.93 -5.27
C GLY A 48 6.97 19.76 -4.52
N VAL A 49 6.79 19.51 -3.23
CA VAL A 49 5.82 20.22 -2.38
C VAL A 49 6.25 21.66 -2.15
N GLU A 50 7.53 21.89 -1.87
CA GLU A 50 8.12 23.19 -1.60
C GLU A 50 8.03 24.11 -2.81
N SER A 51 8.36 23.58 -3.99
CA SER A 51 8.29 24.31 -5.26
C SER A 51 6.85 24.65 -5.62
N HIS A 52 5.91 23.73 -5.39
CA HIS A 52 4.49 23.95 -5.66
C HIS A 52 3.88 25.03 -4.74
N ILE A 53 4.15 24.97 -3.43
CA ILE A 53 3.69 25.98 -2.46
C ILE A 53 4.25 27.35 -2.81
N TYR A 54 5.54 27.41 -3.20
CA TYR A 54 6.16 28.67 -3.59
C TYR A 54 5.50 29.25 -4.85
N GLN A 55 5.38 28.48 -5.93
CA GLN A 55 4.78 28.97 -7.18
C GLN A 55 3.32 29.39 -7.01
N LEU A 56 2.52 28.61 -6.27
CA LEU A 56 1.13 28.95 -5.96
C LEU A 56 1.04 30.26 -5.17
N SER A 57 1.93 30.46 -4.19
CA SER A 57 1.98 31.69 -3.40
C SER A 57 2.28 32.91 -4.26
N GLN A 58 3.18 32.78 -5.23
CA GLN A 58 3.52 33.86 -6.16
C GLN A 58 2.32 34.26 -7.02
N CYS A 59 1.65 33.28 -7.63
CA CYS A 59 0.47 33.55 -8.44
C CYS A 59 -0.68 34.17 -7.63
N LEU A 60 -0.83 33.81 -6.35
CA LEU A 60 -1.84 34.43 -5.48
C LEU A 60 -1.49 35.86 -5.08
N ILE A 61 -0.20 36.16 -4.84
CA ILE A 61 0.28 37.52 -4.58
C ILE A 61 0.07 38.41 -5.81
N GLU A 62 0.41 37.92 -7.00
CA GLU A 62 0.19 38.64 -8.27
C GLU A 62 -1.30 38.95 -8.51
N ARG A 63 -2.20 38.09 -8.03
CA ARG A 63 -3.66 38.32 -8.08
C ARG A 63 -4.18 39.26 -6.99
N GLY A 64 -3.29 39.86 -6.19
CA GLY A 64 -3.61 40.87 -5.18
C GLY A 64 -3.99 40.29 -3.81
N HIS A 65 -3.73 39.00 -3.55
CA HIS A 65 -3.96 38.38 -2.25
C HIS A 65 -2.73 38.48 -1.36
N LYS A 66 -2.92 38.65 -0.05
CA LYS A 66 -1.80 38.69 0.90
C LYS A 66 -1.46 37.26 1.33
N VAL A 67 -0.33 36.74 0.88
CA VAL A 67 0.10 35.36 1.21
C VAL A 67 1.22 35.37 2.24
N ILE A 68 1.10 34.52 3.26
CA ILE A 68 2.16 34.20 4.21
C ILE A 68 2.36 32.69 4.26
N ILE A 69 3.57 32.25 4.58
CA ILE A 69 3.91 30.84 4.76
C ILE A 69 4.38 30.62 6.19
N VAL A 70 3.99 29.51 6.80
CA VAL A 70 4.46 29.09 8.12
C VAL A 70 5.04 27.69 7.99
N THR A 71 6.27 27.51 8.46
CA THR A 71 7.00 26.25 8.39
C THR A 71 7.81 26.04 9.67
N HIS A 72 8.33 24.84 9.90
CA HIS A 72 9.19 24.58 11.05
C HIS A 72 10.61 25.10 10.82
N ALA A 73 11.35 25.25 11.90
CA ALA A 73 12.71 25.76 11.87
C ALA A 73 13.69 24.72 11.33
N TYR A 74 14.46 25.10 10.32
CA TYR A 74 15.57 24.29 9.80
C TYR A 74 16.89 24.77 10.39
N GLY A 75 17.42 24.05 11.39
CA GLY A 75 18.68 24.40 12.05
C GLY A 75 18.68 25.82 12.61
N ASN A 76 19.55 26.69 12.06
CA ASN A 76 19.67 28.11 12.46
C ASN A 76 18.62 29.03 11.79
N ARG A 77 17.81 28.53 10.85
CA ARG A 77 16.72 29.30 10.23
C ARG A 77 15.49 29.26 11.13
N LYS A 78 15.36 30.29 11.95
CA LYS A 78 14.25 30.53 12.89
C LYS A 78 13.73 31.96 12.74
N GLY A 79 12.44 32.17 13.03
CA GLY A 79 11.80 33.48 12.98
C GLY A 79 11.29 33.87 11.60
N ILE A 80 11.13 35.17 11.36
CA ILE A 80 10.47 35.70 10.16
C ILE A 80 11.49 35.97 9.06
N ARG A 81 11.17 35.58 7.83
CA ARG A 81 11.94 35.89 6.63
C ARG A 81 11.01 36.32 5.51
N TYR A 82 11.57 37.02 4.54
CA TYR A 82 10.87 37.40 3.32
C TYR A 82 11.64 36.82 2.14
N LEU A 83 10.93 36.08 1.29
CA LEU A 83 11.42 35.62 0.01
C LEU A 83 11.08 36.64 -1.08
N THR A 84 11.55 36.36 -2.30
CA THR A 84 11.29 37.15 -3.50
C THR A 84 9.79 37.44 -3.69
N ASN A 85 9.51 38.61 -4.29
CA ASN A 85 8.17 39.17 -4.49
C ASN A 85 7.34 39.35 -3.20
N GLY A 86 8.01 39.59 -2.07
CA GLY A 86 7.36 39.98 -0.82
C GLY A 86 6.70 38.83 -0.04
N LEU A 87 6.94 37.58 -0.43
CA LEU A 87 6.39 36.40 0.24
C LEU A 87 6.98 36.23 1.64
N LYS A 88 6.16 36.45 2.67
CA LYS A 88 6.57 36.38 4.08
C LYS A 88 6.50 34.95 4.60
N VAL A 89 7.58 34.45 5.19
CA VAL A 89 7.71 33.09 5.73
C VAL A 89 8.06 33.14 7.22
N TYR A 90 7.33 32.39 8.04
CA TYR A 90 7.56 32.23 9.47
C TYR A 90 8.15 30.85 9.75
N TYR A 91 9.37 30.80 10.28
CA TYR A 91 10.02 29.57 10.73
C TYR A 91 9.83 29.41 12.24
N LEU A 92 8.92 28.55 12.64
CA LEU A 92 8.59 28.30 14.04
C LEU A 92 9.62 27.37 14.68
N PRO A 93 10.08 27.62 15.92
CA PRO A 93 11.10 26.82 16.59
C PRO A 93 10.55 25.48 17.11
N LEU A 94 9.96 24.68 16.22
CA LEU A 94 9.40 23.37 16.49
C LEU A 94 10.47 22.29 16.24
N LYS A 95 10.65 21.37 17.19
CA LYS A 95 11.64 20.28 17.12
C LYS A 95 11.03 19.09 16.36
N VAL A 96 11.65 18.72 15.25
CA VAL A 96 11.20 17.62 14.39
C VAL A 96 11.67 16.28 14.97
N MET A 97 10.77 15.31 15.13
CA MET A 97 11.07 14.05 15.82
C MET A 97 11.50 12.91 14.90
N TYR A 98 10.88 12.76 13.72
CA TYR A 98 11.28 11.74 12.76
C TYR A 98 10.92 12.13 11.32
N ASN A 99 11.85 11.97 10.39
CA ASN A 99 11.75 12.28 8.95
C ASN A 99 10.95 13.56 8.60
N GLN A 100 11.28 14.66 9.27
CA GLN A 100 10.67 15.98 9.08
C GLN A 100 9.15 16.11 9.30
N SER A 101 8.51 15.15 9.97
CA SER A 101 7.11 15.33 10.41
C SER A 101 7.06 15.90 11.83
N THR A 102 6.41 17.06 12.00
CA THR A 102 6.12 17.63 13.32
C THR A 102 4.89 16.91 13.90
N ALA A 103 4.87 16.68 15.23
CA ALA A 103 3.86 15.88 15.95
C ALA A 103 2.41 16.44 15.96
N THR A 104 2.07 17.35 15.06
CA THR A 104 0.76 18.01 14.99
C THR A 104 -0.25 17.32 14.06
N THR A 105 0.05 16.11 13.57
CA THR A 105 -0.91 15.18 12.94
C THR A 105 -1.88 14.59 13.98
N LEU A 106 -2.30 15.39 14.96
CA LEU A 106 -3.25 15.02 16.02
C LEU A 106 -4.52 15.88 16.01
N PHE A 107 -4.60 16.95 15.21
CA PHE A 107 -5.85 17.70 15.02
C PHE A 107 -6.48 17.41 13.66
N HIS A 108 -7.16 16.28 13.61
CA HIS A 108 -8.38 16.15 12.82
C HIS A 108 -9.41 17.17 13.29
N SER A 109 -9.97 17.96 12.36
CA SER A 109 -11.42 18.24 12.21
C SER A 109 -11.66 19.51 11.36
N LEU A 110 -11.49 19.42 10.04
CA LEU A 110 -12.10 20.39 9.12
C LEU A 110 -13.09 19.68 8.18
N PRO A 111 -14.40 19.98 8.23
CA PRO A 111 -15.45 19.27 7.49
C PRO A 111 -15.49 19.54 5.97
N LEU A 112 -14.44 20.10 5.38
CA LEU A 112 -14.51 20.71 4.04
C LEU A 112 -13.85 19.89 2.91
N LEU A 113 -13.34 18.69 3.23
CA LEU A 113 -12.93 17.69 2.24
C LEU A 113 -13.79 16.44 2.44
N ARG A 114 -14.33 15.85 1.35
CA ARG A 114 -14.99 14.53 1.37
C ARG A 114 -13.97 13.39 1.58
N VAL A 115 -12.95 13.61 2.39
CA VAL A 115 -11.87 12.68 2.69
C VAL A 115 -11.85 12.48 4.19
N ARG A 116 -12.20 11.26 4.62
CA ARG A 116 -12.12 10.85 6.03
C ARG A 116 -10.82 10.07 6.21
N LEU A 117 -9.83 10.68 6.84
CA LEU A 117 -8.64 9.95 7.27
C LEU A 117 -8.96 9.27 8.60
N LEU A 118 -8.72 7.98 8.69
CA LEU A 118 -9.05 7.19 9.88
C LEU A 118 -7.88 7.04 10.84
N GLY A 119 -6.67 7.41 10.40
CA GLY A 119 -5.44 7.13 11.14
C GLY A 119 -5.10 5.64 11.13
N ALA A 120 -4.36 5.19 12.13
CA ALA A 120 -4.08 3.78 12.33
C ALA A 120 -5.35 3.08 12.85
N LEU A 121 -5.74 1.99 12.19
CA LEU A 121 -6.83 1.12 12.63
C LEU A 121 -6.25 -0.18 13.19
N GLU A 122 -6.86 -0.71 14.24
CA GLU A 122 -6.56 -2.06 14.69
C GLU A 122 -7.09 -3.07 13.67
N HIS A 123 -6.42 -4.21 13.53
CA HIS A 123 -6.77 -5.21 12.52
C HIS A 123 -8.23 -5.69 12.60
N LYS A 124 -8.80 -5.76 13.81
CA LYS A 124 -10.20 -6.15 14.05
C LYS A 124 -11.22 -5.17 13.42
N ASP A 125 -10.87 -3.89 13.29
CA ASP A 125 -11.76 -2.82 12.83
C ASP A 125 -11.64 -2.59 11.32
N VAL A 126 -10.61 -3.17 10.67
CA VAL A 126 -10.33 -2.99 9.23
C VAL A 126 -11.50 -3.44 8.38
N ARG A 127 -12.10 -4.59 8.67
CA ARG A 127 -13.27 -5.12 7.96
C ARG A 127 -14.40 -4.10 7.93
N ASP A 128 -14.77 -3.59 9.11
CA ASP A 128 -15.94 -2.72 9.27
C ASP A 128 -15.77 -1.39 8.54
N VAL A 129 -14.52 -0.98 8.31
CA VAL A 129 -14.17 0.18 7.48
C VAL A 129 -14.21 -0.16 5.99
N LEU A 130 -13.61 -1.29 5.59
CA LEU A 130 -13.55 -1.67 4.18
C LEU A 130 -14.95 -1.84 3.58
N VAL A 131 -15.88 -2.50 4.29
CA VAL A 131 -17.26 -2.70 3.80
C VAL A 131 -18.06 -1.41 3.59
N GLN A 132 -17.61 -0.27 4.11
CA GLN A 132 -18.20 1.05 3.83
C GLN A 132 -17.79 1.59 2.45
N GLY A 133 -16.73 1.03 1.86
CA GLY A 133 -16.17 1.42 0.57
C GLY A 133 -16.68 0.58 -0.60
N HIS A 134 -16.47 1.10 -1.81
CA HIS A 134 -16.82 0.42 -3.06
C HIS A 134 -15.59 0.03 -3.88
N ILE A 135 -14.51 0.81 -3.76
CA ILE A 135 -13.27 0.66 -4.54
C ILE A 135 -12.10 0.75 -3.57
N PHE A 136 -11.15 -0.17 -3.70
CA PHE A 136 -9.86 -0.13 -3.02
C PHE A 136 -8.77 0.19 -4.03
N LEU A 137 -7.93 1.19 -3.71
CA LEU A 137 -6.87 1.67 -4.58
C LEU A 137 -5.50 1.41 -3.94
N ASN A 138 -4.65 0.66 -4.62
CA ASN A 138 -3.26 0.43 -4.25
C ASN A 138 -2.31 1.06 -5.28
N THR A 139 -1.42 1.95 -4.82
CA THR A 139 -0.51 2.71 -5.69
C THR A 139 0.96 2.42 -5.40
N SER A 140 1.27 1.25 -4.83
CA SER A 140 2.64 0.85 -4.50
C SER A 140 3.53 0.72 -5.74
N LEU A 141 4.81 1.06 -5.61
CA LEU A 141 5.79 0.91 -6.69
C LEU A 141 6.43 -0.49 -6.73
N THR A 142 6.42 -1.19 -5.59
CA THR A 142 6.91 -2.57 -5.47
C THR A 142 6.06 -3.31 -4.44
N GLU A 143 5.62 -4.52 -4.78
CA GLU A 143 4.84 -5.38 -3.89
C GLU A 143 5.12 -6.85 -4.19
N ALA A 144 5.16 -7.68 -3.15
CA ALA A 144 5.34 -9.12 -3.32
C ALA A 144 4.00 -9.83 -3.47
N PHE A 145 3.05 -9.55 -2.58
CA PHE A 145 1.73 -10.20 -2.56
C PHE A 145 0.60 -9.27 -2.09
N CYS A 146 0.91 -8.25 -1.27
CA CYS A 146 -0.07 -7.29 -0.75
C CYS A 146 -1.34 -7.90 -0.12
N MET A 147 -1.25 -8.32 1.14
CA MET A 147 -2.40 -8.87 1.89
C MET A 147 -3.63 -7.93 1.90
N ALA A 148 -3.41 -6.62 1.88
CA ALA A 148 -4.46 -5.62 1.89
C ALA A 148 -5.40 -5.73 0.66
N ILE A 149 -4.88 -6.13 -0.50
CA ILE A 149 -5.71 -6.37 -1.70
C ILE A 149 -6.65 -7.55 -1.46
N VAL A 150 -6.16 -8.63 -0.87
CA VAL A 150 -6.95 -9.83 -0.56
C VAL A 150 -8.01 -9.50 0.51
N GLU A 151 -7.67 -8.71 1.53
CA GLU A 151 -8.60 -8.26 2.56
C GLU A 151 -9.71 -7.38 1.98
N ALA A 152 -9.36 -6.42 1.12
CA ALA A 152 -10.32 -5.55 0.45
C ALA A 152 -11.22 -6.33 -0.52
N ALA A 153 -10.66 -7.24 -1.31
CA ALA A 153 -11.44 -8.08 -2.22
C ALA A 153 -12.35 -9.03 -1.43
N SER A 154 -11.90 -9.56 -0.29
CA SER A 154 -12.73 -10.36 0.61
C SER A 154 -13.88 -9.56 1.21
N CYS A 155 -13.75 -8.24 1.36
CA CYS A 155 -14.84 -7.35 1.75
C CYS A 155 -15.76 -6.96 0.56
N GLY A 156 -15.45 -7.44 -0.65
CA GLY A 156 -16.26 -7.24 -1.85
C GLY A 156 -16.01 -5.91 -2.57
N LEU A 157 -14.86 -5.27 -2.34
CA LEU A 157 -14.50 -4.02 -3.02
C LEU A 157 -13.89 -4.32 -4.39
N GLN A 158 -14.15 -3.45 -5.36
CA GLN A 158 -13.43 -3.46 -6.63
C GLN A 158 -11.98 -3.03 -6.40
N ILE A 159 -11.03 -3.83 -6.86
CA ILE A 159 -9.61 -3.52 -6.70
C ILE A 159 -9.08 -2.77 -7.93
N VAL A 160 -8.35 -1.69 -7.67
CA VAL A 160 -7.50 -1.00 -8.64
C VAL A 160 -6.09 -0.98 -8.07
N SER A 161 -5.12 -1.57 -8.77
CA SER A 161 -3.74 -1.66 -8.29
C SER A 161 -2.73 -1.43 -9.40
N THR A 162 -1.52 -1.01 -9.02
CA THR A 162 -0.36 -1.06 -9.92
C THR A 162 0.04 -2.50 -10.26
N ARG A 163 0.51 -2.71 -11.49
CA ARG A 163 1.03 -3.97 -12.02
C ARG A 163 2.52 -4.09 -11.69
N VAL A 164 2.84 -4.31 -10.41
CA VAL A 164 4.23 -4.39 -9.93
C VAL A 164 4.46 -5.64 -9.10
N GLY A 165 5.68 -6.18 -9.17
CA GLY A 165 6.09 -7.40 -8.46
C GLY A 165 5.08 -8.54 -8.62
N GLY A 166 4.62 -9.13 -7.53
CA GLY A 166 3.72 -10.28 -7.57
C GLY A 166 2.22 -9.95 -7.60
N ILE A 167 1.82 -8.67 -7.62
CA ILE A 167 0.41 -8.25 -7.65
C ILE A 167 -0.42 -8.93 -8.77
N PRO A 168 0.09 -9.11 -10.00
CA PRO A 168 -0.68 -9.75 -11.07
C PRO A 168 -1.06 -11.22 -10.78
N GLU A 169 -0.41 -11.86 -9.80
CA GLU A 169 -0.67 -13.25 -9.41
C GLU A 169 -1.67 -13.36 -8.23
N VAL A 170 -2.02 -12.23 -7.60
CA VAL A 170 -2.83 -12.20 -6.35
C VAL A 170 -4.32 -12.34 -6.63
N LEU A 171 -4.83 -11.80 -7.74
CA LEU A 171 -6.24 -11.90 -8.09
C LEU A 171 -6.38 -12.11 -9.60
N PRO A 172 -7.39 -12.87 -10.05
CA PRO A 172 -7.73 -12.97 -11.47
C PRO A 172 -8.03 -11.60 -12.08
N GLU A 173 -7.73 -11.41 -13.37
CA GLU A 173 -7.90 -10.14 -14.08
C GLU A 173 -9.34 -9.60 -14.06
N ASP A 174 -10.33 -10.47 -13.86
CA ASP A 174 -11.74 -10.09 -13.73
C ASP A 174 -12.08 -9.37 -12.41
N LEU A 175 -11.27 -9.55 -11.37
CA LEU A 175 -11.48 -8.97 -10.03
C LEU A 175 -10.58 -7.77 -9.74
N ILE A 176 -9.57 -7.51 -10.58
CA ILE A 176 -8.58 -6.45 -10.37
C ILE A 176 -8.29 -5.67 -11.65
N ILE A 177 -8.35 -4.34 -11.55
CA ILE A 177 -7.89 -3.45 -12.61
C ILE A 177 -6.41 -3.15 -12.37
N LEU A 178 -5.55 -3.74 -13.20
CA LEU A 178 -4.12 -3.54 -13.15
C LEU A 178 -3.70 -2.34 -14.00
N CYS A 179 -3.02 -1.38 -13.38
CA CYS A 179 -2.51 -0.16 -13.98
C CYS A 179 -0.99 -0.16 -14.03
N GLU A 180 -0.40 0.52 -15.01
CA GLU A 180 1.03 0.82 -14.95
C GLU A 180 1.33 1.78 -13.78
N PRO A 181 2.54 1.77 -13.20
CA PRO A 181 2.93 2.63 -12.07
C PRO A 181 3.13 4.09 -12.52
N SER A 182 2.07 4.69 -13.07
CA SER A 182 2.00 6.07 -13.55
C SER A 182 0.67 6.69 -13.13
N VAL A 183 0.70 7.99 -12.82
CA VAL A 183 -0.50 8.73 -12.39
C VAL A 183 -1.60 8.63 -13.43
N LYS A 184 -1.25 8.79 -14.72
CA LYS A 184 -2.22 8.71 -15.82
C LYS A 184 -2.94 7.36 -15.85
N SER A 185 -2.20 6.26 -15.80
CA SER A 185 -2.78 4.91 -15.85
C SER A 185 -3.64 4.60 -14.62
N LEU A 186 -3.23 5.07 -13.44
CA LEU A 186 -4.02 4.92 -12.21
C LEU A 186 -5.33 5.72 -12.26
N CYS A 187 -5.30 6.96 -12.79
CA CYS A 187 -6.51 7.74 -13.00
C CYS A 187 -7.47 7.06 -13.97
N GLU A 188 -6.96 6.58 -15.12
CA GLU A 188 -7.75 5.85 -16.11
C GLU A 188 -8.37 4.57 -15.52
N GLY A 189 -7.60 3.81 -14.74
CA GLY A 189 -8.08 2.60 -14.07
C GLY A 189 -9.15 2.90 -13.01
N LEU A 190 -8.97 3.98 -12.24
CA LEU A 190 -9.94 4.42 -11.25
C LEU A 190 -11.23 4.93 -11.90
N GLU A 191 -11.13 5.71 -12.97
CA GLU A 191 -12.29 6.16 -13.75
C GLU A 191 -13.06 4.98 -14.33
N LYS A 192 -12.36 3.98 -14.86
CA LYS A 192 -12.96 2.72 -15.33
C LYS A 192 -13.72 2.00 -14.20
N ALA A 193 -13.12 1.86 -13.02
CA ALA A 193 -13.79 1.25 -11.87
C ALA A 193 -15.06 2.01 -11.45
N VAL A 194 -15.00 3.34 -11.41
CA VAL A 194 -16.15 4.21 -11.08
C VAL A 194 -17.25 4.09 -12.13
N LEU A 195 -16.90 4.01 -13.42
CA LEU A 195 -17.88 3.80 -14.48
C LEU A 195 -18.56 2.44 -14.37
N GLN A 196 -17.80 1.36 -14.14
CA GLN A 196 -18.34 0.01 -13.94
C GLN A 196 -19.27 -0.07 -12.71
N LEU A 197 -18.93 0.65 -11.64
CA LEU A 197 -19.77 0.76 -10.44
C LEU A 197 -21.09 1.46 -10.77
N LYS A 198 -21.06 2.58 -11.51
CA LYS A 198 -22.25 3.34 -11.88
C LYS A 198 -23.13 2.62 -12.89
N SER A 199 -22.54 1.83 -13.80
CA SER A 199 -23.27 1.05 -14.79
C SER A 199 -23.86 -0.26 -14.23
N GLY A 200 -23.56 -0.60 -12.96
CA GLY A 200 -23.98 -1.86 -12.35
C GLY A 200 -23.34 -3.10 -12.99
N THR A 201 -22.21 -2.92 -13.68
CA THR A 201 -21.49 -4.02 -14.36
C THR A 201 -20.58 -4.78 -13.41
N LEU A 202 -20.24 -4.18 -12.25
CA LEU A 202 -19.46 -4.86 -11.21
C LEU A 202 -20.25 -6.01 -10.59
N LEU A 203 -19.51 -7.07 -10.25
CA LEU A 203 -20.04 -8.16 -9.44
C LEU A 203 -20.53 -7.63 -8.10
N THR A 204 -21.57 -8.26 -7.56
CA THR A 204 -22.03 -7.93 -6.21
C THR A 204 -20.91 -8.24 -5.20
N PRO A 205 -20.81 -7.47 -4.10
CA PRO A 205 -19.81 -7.74 -3.06
C PRO A 205 -19.83 -9.18 -2.55
N GLU A 206 -21.01 -9.80 -2.47
CA GLU A 206 -21.18 -11.20 -2.09
C GLU A 206 -20.55 -12.18 -3.10
N ASN A 207 -20.71 -11.94 -4.40
CA ASN A 207 -20.10 -12.77 -5.43
C ASN A 207 -18.57 -12.66 -5.40
N ILE A 208 -18.04 -11.44 -5.25
CA ILE A 208 -16.59 -11.21 -5.10
C ILE A 208 -16.07 -11.97 -3.87
N HIS A 209 -16.73 -11.83 -2.72
CA HIS A 209 -16.36 -12.56 -1.50
C HIS A 209 -16.35 -14.07 -1.71
N ASN A 210 -17.41 -14.62 -2.30
CA ASN A 210 -17.55 -16.05 -2.53
C ASN A 210 -16.45 -16.61 -3.45
N ILE A 211 -16.03 -15.83 -4.45
CA ILE A 211 -14.91 -16.20 -5.32
C ILE A 211 -13.59 -16.16 -4.52
N VAL A 212 -13.28 -15.05 -3.85
CA VAL A 212 -12.01 -14.86 -3.12
C VAL A 212 -11.82 -15.89 -2.01
N LYS A 213 -12.91 -16.27 -1.31
CA LYS A 213 -12.93 -17.31 -0.29
C LYS A 213 -12.39 -18.67 -0.77
N THR A 214 -12.45 -18.95 -2.08
CA THR A 214 -11.97 -20.22 -2.64
C THR A 214 -10.47 -20.24 -2.90
N PHE A 215 -9.86 -19.07 -3.14
CA PHE A 215 -8.44 -18.97 -3.50
C PHE A 215 -7.51 -19.05 -2.29
N TYR A 216 -7.83 -18.30 -1.24
CA TYR A 216 -6.93 -18.07 -0.10
C TYR A 216 -7.52 -18.60 1.20
N THR A 217 -7.20 -19.85 1.53
CA THR A 217 -7.54 -20.43 2.84
C THR A 217 -6.31 -21.02 3.50
N TRP A 218 -6.16 -20.76 4.81
CA TRP A 218 -5.07 -21.35 5.60
C TRP A 218 -5.05 -22.87 5.56
N ARG A 219 -6.22 -23.51 5.42
CA ARG A 219 -6.32 -24.97 5.25
C ARG A 219 -5.63 -25.43 3.96
N ASN A 220 -5.91 -24.78 2.84
CA ASN A 220 -5.29 -25.12 1.56
C ASN A 220 -3.78 -24.81 1.57
N VAL A 221 -3.37 -23.68 2.17
CA VAL A 221 -1.95 -23.36 2.36
C VAL A 221 -1.26 -24.44 3.18
N ALA A 222 -1.81 -24.83 4.33
CA ALA A 222 -1.25 -25.89 5.18
C ALA A 222 -1.15 -27.22 4.43
N GLU A 223 -2.20 -27.66 3.74
CA GLU A 223 -2.20 -28.91 2.96
C GLU A 223 -1.13 -28.89 1.84
N ARG A 224 -0.98 -27.77 1.15
CA ARG A 224 0.06 -27.60 0.12
C ARG A 224 1.46 -27.62 0.72
N THR A 225 1.65 -26.97 1.87
CA THR A 225 2.92 -26.97 2.60
C THR A 225 3.28 -28.37 3.07
N GLU A 226 2.33 -29.12 3.65
CA GLU A 226 2.51 -30.50 4.09
C GLU A 226 3.02 -31.40 2.95
N LYS A 227 2.38 -31.33 1.76
CA LYS A 227 2.82 -32.08 0.58
C LYS A 227 4.27 -31.79 0.17
N VAL A 228 4.74 -30.56 0.37
CA VAL A 228 6.15 -30.19 0.11
C VAL A 228 7.05 -30.79 1.18
N TYR A 229 6.67 -30.70 2.45
CA TYR A 229 7.43 -31.27 3.55
C TYR A 229 7.51 -32.80 3.45
N ASP A 230 6.41 -33.49 3.17
CA ASP A 230 6.40 -34.94 2.97
C ASP A 230 7.34 -35.34 1.85
N ARG A 231 7.29 -34.63 0.72
CA ARG A 231 8.17 -34.86 -0.42
C ARG A 231 9.64 -34.68 -0.02
N VAL A 232 9.98 -33.56 0.63
CA VAL A 232 11.35 -33.24 1.03
C VAL A 232 11.85 -34.17 2.15
N SER A 233 10.97 -34.66 3.02
CA SER A 233 11.34 -35.60 4.09
C SER A 233 11.80 -36.96 3.55
N MET A 234 11.30 -37.35 2.38
CA MET A 234 11.75 -38.55 1.67
C MET A 234 13.02 -38.33 0.85
N GLU A 235 13.44 -37.07 0.65
CA GLU A 235 14.68 -36.79 -0.08
C GLU A 235 15.90 -37.10 0.79
N ALA A 236 16.88 -37.80 0.20
CA ALA A 236 18.12 -38.10 0.89
C ALA A 236 18.87 -36.79 1.20
N VAL A 237 19.20 -36.59 2.48
CA VAL A 237 20.02 -35.47 2.93
C VAL A 237 21.41 -35.59 2.29
N LEU A 238 21.68 -34.75 1.29
CA LEU A 238 22.97 -34.76 0.61
C LEU A 238 24.10 -34.40 1.58
N PRO A 239 25.25 -35.11 1.53
CA PRO A 239 26.44 -34.73 2.28
C PRO A 239 27.00 -33.40 1.76
N MET A 240 27.83 -32.73 2.57
CA MET A 240 28.26 -31.34 2.35
C MET A 240 29.02 -31.15 1.03
N ASP A 241 29.88 -32.12 0.67
CA ASP A 241 30.59 -32.18 -0.61
C ASP A 241 29.63 -32.09 -1.79
N LYS A 242 28.60 -32.94 -1.82
CA LYS A 242 27.59 -32.95 -2.89
C LYS A 242 26.73 -31.70 -2.91
N ARG A 243 26.51 -31.05 -1.75
CA ARG A 243 25.81 -29.76 -1.67
C ARG A 243 26.63 -28.63 -2.28
N LEU A 244 27.94 -28.59 -2.00
CA LEU A 244 28.86 -27.63 -2.60
C LEU A 244 28.98 -27.82 -4.11
N ASP A 245 29.16 -29.06 -4.57
CA ASP A 245 29.23 -29.38 -6.00
C ASP A 245 27.96 -28.93 -6.72
N ARG A 246 26.79 -29.13 -6.11
CA ARG A 246 25.50 -28.66 -6.65
C ARG A 246 25.44 -27.13 -6.74
N LEU A 247 25.91 -26.40 -5.72
CA LEU A 247 25.93 -24.93 -5.73
C LEU A 247 26.87 -24.38 -6.81
N ILE A 248 28.06 -24.98 -6.94
CA ILE A 248 29.08 -24.55 -7.90
C ILE A 248 28.64 -24.86 -9.34
N SER A 249 28.04 -26.02 -9.57
CA SER A 249 27.61 -26.45 -10.91
C SER A 249 26.33 -25.77 -11.41
N HIS A 250 25.35 -25.50 -10.53
CA HIS A 250 24.04 -24.99 -10.95
C HIS A 250 23.86 -23.47 -10.84
N CYS A 251 24.60 -22.77 -9.96
CA CYS A 251 24.44 -21.32 -9.77
C CYS A 251 25.40 -20.47 -10.63
N GLY A 252 26.08 -21.09 -11.59
CA GLY A 252 26.99 -20.42 -12.52
C GLY A 252 28.42 -20.25 -11.97
N PRO A 253 29.40 -19.97 -12.85
CA PRO A 253 30.82 -20.09 -12.54
C PRO A 253 31.34 -19.07 -11.53
N VAL A 254 30.69 -17.92 -11.35
CA VAL A 254 31.11 -16.91 -10.34
C VAL A 254 30.21 -16.99 -9.11
N THR A 255 28.90 -16.87 -9.31
CA THR A 255 27.92 -16.85 -8.21
C THR A 255 27.88 -18.17 -7.43
N GLY A 256 28.08 -19.32 -8.08
CA GLY A 256 28.14 -20.62 -7.42
C GLY A 256 29.30 -20.74 -6.42
N HIS A 257 30.49 -20.21 -6.76
CA HIS A 257 31.63 -20.18 -5.85
C HIS A 257 31.40 -19.25 -4.66
N ILE A 258 30.74 -18.11 -4.87
CA ILE A 258 30.34 -17.19 -3.78
C ILE A 258 29.36 -17.89 -2.83
N PHE A 259 28.34 -18.55 -3.35
CA PHE A 259 27.38 -19.28 -2.51
C PHE A 259 27.99 -20.48 -1.79
N ALA A 260 28.90 -21.21 -2.44
CA ALA A 260 29.65 -22.29 -1.80
C ALA A 260 30.50 -21.77 -0.63
N LEU A 261 31.21 -20.66 -0.82
CA LEU A 261 31.99 -20.02 0.25
C LEU A 261 31.11 -19.57 1.42
N LEU A 262 29.95 -18.97 1.14
CA LEU A 262 28.97 -18.61 2.17
C LEU A 262 28.40 -19.84 2.89
N ALA A 263 28.16 -20.95 2.18
CA ALA A 263 27.69 -22.19 2.79
C ALA A 263 28.74 -22.79 3.74
N VAL A 264 30.02 -22.79 3.34
CA VAL A 264 31.13 -23.21 4.21
C VAL A 264 31.24 -22.31 5.43
N PHE A 265 31.15 -20.99 5.26
CA PHE A 265 31.19 -20.04 6.37
C PHE A 265 30.04 -20.28 7.35
N ASN A 266 28.80 -20.48 6.86
CA ASN A 266 27.66 -20.82 7.71
C ASN A 266 27.86 -22.15 8.44
N PHE A 267 28.47 -23.15 7.80
CA PHE A 267 28.77 -24.41 8.44
C PHE A 267 29.83 -24.26 9.55
N LEU A 268 30.91 -23.53 9.30
CA LEU A 268 31.93 -23.22 10.32
C LEU A 268 31.32 -22.41 11.47
N PHE A 269 30.44 -21.46 11.16
CA PHE A 269 29.71 -20.70 12.15
C PHE A 269 28.79 -21.60 12.99
N LEU A 270 28.09 -22.56 12.38
CA LEU A 270 27.31 -23.56 13.10
C LEU A 270 28.18 -24.44 14.02
N VAL A 271 29.35 -24.87 13.57
CA VAL A 271 30.31 -25.62 14.40
C VAL A 271 30.78 -24.77 15.58
N PHE A 272 31.09 -23.50 15.35
CA PHE A 272 31.45 -22.56 16.40
C PHE A 272 30.31 -22.35 17.41
N LEU A 273 29.06 -22.19 16.95
CA LEU A 273 27.89 -22.09 17.82
C LEU A 273 27.71 -23.35 18.67
N ARG A 274 27.85 -24.55 18.09
CA ARG A 274 27.80 -25.82 18.84
C ARG A 274 28.93 -25.98 19.85
N TRP A 275 30.09 -25.37 19.59
CA TRP A 275 31.19 -25.32 20.55
C TRP A 275 30.87 -24.37 21.72
N MET A 276 30.28 -23.21 21.43
CA MET A 276 29.87 -22.25 22.47
C MET A 276 28.69 -22.74 23.31
N ILE A 277 27.72 -23.39 22.68
CA ILE A 277 26.48 -23.87 23.28
C ILE A 277 26.28 -25.33 22.82
N PRO A 278 26.87 -26.30 23.54
CA PRO A 278 26.72 -27.71 23.22
C PRO A 278 25.26 -28.14 23.19
N ASP A 279 24.89 -29.03 22.26
CA ASP A 279 23.52 -29.54 22.16
C ASP A 279 23.02 -30.18 23.47
N SER A 280 23.91 -30.66 24.34
CA SER A 280 23.58 -31.27 25.62
C SER A 280 22.98 -30.31 26.66
N ILE A 281 23.14 -28.99 26.48
CA ILE A 281 22.55 -27.96 27.36
C ILE A 281 21.31 -27.31 26.76
N ILE A 282 20.92 -27.69 25.54
CA ILE A 282 19.75 -27.16 24.86
C ILE A 282 18.57 -28.09 25.15
N ASP A 283 17.49 -27.53 25.71
CA ASP A 283 16.26 -28.28 25.95
C ASP A 283 15.71 -28.84 24.63
N VAL A 284 15.50 -30.15 24.58
CA VAL A 284 14.86 -30.78 23.43
C VAL A 284 13.39 -30.38 23.44
N ALA A 285 12.94 -29.70 22.37
CA ALA A 285 11.55 -29.34 22.21
C ALA A 285 10.70 -30.62 22.25
N VAL A 286 9.80 -30.70 23.24
CA VAL A 286 8.87 -31.84 23.35
C VAL A 286 7.98 -31.84 22.11
N ASP A 287 7.85 -33.01 21.49
CA ASP A 287 6.88 -33.22 20.43
C ASP A 287 5.48 -33.17 21.04
N ALA A 288 4.93 -31.95 21.14
CA ALA A 288 3.75 -31.67 21.94
C ALA A 288 2.46 -32.08 21.23
N THR A 289 2.41 -32.01 19.90
CA THR A 289 1.18 -32.11 19.11
C THR A 289 1.32 -33.10 17.96
N GLY A 290 0.27 -33.87 17.69
CA GLY A 290 0.23 -34.85 16.60
C GLY A 290 -0.29 -36.22 17.06
N PRO A 291 -0.36 -37.22 16.17
CA PRO A 291 -0.83 -38.56 16.50
C PRO A 291 -0.02 -39.24 17.62
N GLN A 292 1.24 -38.84 17.81
CA GLN A 292 2.14 -39.32 18.87
C GLN A 292 2.58 -38.23 19.86
N GLY A 293 1.93 -37.06 19.83
CA GLY A 293 2.34 -35.90 20.64
C GLY A 293 2.12 -36.10 22.15
N ALA A 294 2.95 -35.48 22.97
CA ALA A 294 2.86 -35.56 24.42
C ALA A 294 1.52 -35.03 24.98
N TRP A 295 0.85 -34.10 24.29
CA TRP A 295 -0.43 -33.53 24.74
C TRP A 295 -1.65 -34.37 24.38
N THR A 296 -1.57 -35.29 23.42
CA THR A 296 -2.67 -36.23 23.10
C THR A 296 -2.77 -37.36 24.12
N ASN A 297 -1.65 -37.78 24.72
CA ASN A 297 -1.62 -38.81 25.77
C ASN A 297 -2.15 -38.34 27.13
N ASN A 298 -2.01 -37.05 27.47
CA ASN A 298 -2.48 -36.53 28.76
C ASN A 298 -3.98 -36.21 28.81
N TYR A 299 -4.64 -36.05 27.65
CA TYR A 299 -6.09 -35.75 27.59
C TYR A 299 -6.99 -36.98 27.65
N SER A 300 -6.46 -38.19 27.40
CA SER A 300 -7.25 -39.43 27.37
C SER A 300 -7.44 -40.08 28.75
N HIS A 301 -6.64 -39.72 29.75
CA HIS A 301 -6.67 -40.37 31.07
C HIS A 301 -7.45 -39.62 32.17
N SER A 302 -7.70 -38.32 32.04
CA SER A 302 -8.38 -37.55 33.10
C SER A 302 -9.92 -37.49 32.98
N LYS A 303 -10.50 -37.89 31.84
CA LYS A 303 -11.95 -37.80 31.61
C LYS A 303 -12.74 -39.09 31.90
N ARG A 304 -12.08 -40.21 32.19
CA ARG A 304 -12.78 -41.50 32.48
C ARG A 304 -12.91 -41.88 33.95
N GLU A 305 -12.21 -41.21 34.86
CA GLU A 305 -12.32 -41.49 36.31
C GLU A 305 -13.27 -40.55 37.06
N GLY A 306 -13.69 -39.43 36.46
CA GLY A 306 -14.61 -38.47 37.07
C GLY A 306 -16.10 -38.79 36.90
N GLU A 307 -16.52 -39.36 35.77
CA GLU A 307 -17.96 -39.58 35.47
C GLU A 307 -18.52 -40.89 36.06
N ASN A 308 -17.69 -41.85 36.45
CA ASN A 308 -18.18 -43.12 37.03
C ASN A 308 -18.34 -43.09 38.56
N ASN A 309 -17.87 -42.05 39.24
CA ASN A 309 -17.97 -41.95 40.71
C ASN A 309 -19.11 -41.06 41.22
N GLU A 310 -19.76 -40.26 40.37
CA GLU A 310 -20.91 -39.44 40.78
C GLU A 310 -22.26 -40.16 40.59
N ILE A 311 -22.34 -41.24 39.80
CA ILE A 311 -23.61 -41.96 39.56
C ILE A 311 -23.90 -43.03 40.64
N SER A 312 -22.95 -43.37 41.52
CA SER A 312 -23.14 -44.42 42.54
C SER A 312 -23.48 -43.93 43.96
N LYS A 313 -23.51 -42.61 44.22
CA LYS A 313 -23.72 -42.06 45.57
C LYS A 313 -24.71 -40.90 45.63
N THR A 314 -25.93 -41.07 45.12
CA THR A 314 -27.12 -40.53 45.81
C THR A 314 -28.36 -41.25 45.32
N ARG A 315 -28.61 -42.40 45.95
CA ARG A 315 -29.93 -42.98 46.18
C ARG A 315 -30.18 -42.91 47.68
#